data_AF-M4BPI5-F1
#
_entry.id   AF-M4BPI5-F1
#
_cell.length_a   1.000
_cell.length_b   1.000
_cell.length_c   1.000
_cell.angle_alpha   90.00
_cell.angle_beta   90.00
_cell.angle_gamma   90.00
#
_symmetry.space_group_name_H-M   'P 1'
#
loop_
_entity.id
_entity.type
_entity.pdbx_description
1 polymer ?
#
loop_
_entity_poly.entity_id
_entity_poly.type
_entity_poly.pdbx_seq_one_letter_code
_entity_poly.pdbx_strand_id
1 'polypeptide(L)'
;MEQCVMQLDQATFKRKSRKALAIICLAMEDAQLPLVRSACGSHDPWSRLEGHFEKKSLANKLFFRRRFFTANMEEGDDVLEPINKIKTLAEQLDAVGASVSEDDLVITLLASLSESYGFLITSLESSANSLSWEIVTSRLLHEDLKRKEQGVKEAANGQGQAFVTQDTGRNTGLQAPARTSNAFHSCGEHGHWIAKCPARIRENAGRQRSQRSNRAQSNNDQGDYLFWLERSHAVPSQDACG
;
A
#
# COMPACT_ATOMS: atom_id res chain seq x y z
N MET A 1 46.38 -54.49 -17.37
CA MET A 1 45.41 -53.62 -18.07
C MET A 1 44.80 -52.57 -17.14
N GLU A 2 44.57 -52.85 -15.85
CA GLU A 2 43.99 -51.89 -14.88
C GLU A 2 44.79 -50.59 -14.70
N GLN A 3 46.13 -50.64 -14.70
CA GLN A 3 46.98 -49.43 -14.59
C GLN A 3 46.82 -48.45 -15.76
N CYS A 4 46.54 -48.95 -16.97
CA CYS A 4 46.33 -48.11 -18.16
C CYS A 4 44.96 -47.41 -18.12
N VAL A 5 43.94 -48.08 -17.60
CA VAL A 5 42.59 -47.53 -17.44
C VAL A 5 42.57 -46.41 -16.38
N MET A 6 43.29 -46.58 -15.26
CA MET A 6 43.40 -45.54 -14.24
C MET A 6 44.14 -44.28 -14.73
N GLN A 7 45.13 -44.44 -15.61
CA GLN A 7 45.87 -43.32 -16.18
C GLN A 7 45.04 -42.52 -17.20
N LEU A 8 44.25 -43.20 -18.03
CA LEU A 8 43.31 -42.56 -18.96
C LEU A 8 42.25 -41.75 -18.20
N ASP A 9 41.68 -42.32 -17.13
CA ASP A 9 40.71 -41.63 -16.29
C ASP A 9 41.31 -40.37 -15.64
N GLN A 10 42.53 -40.47 -15.10
CA GLN A 10 43.22 -39.32 -14.51
C GLN A 10 43.58 -38.21 -15.52
N ALA A 11 43.91 -38.57 -16.77
CA ALA A 11 44.16 -37.61 -17.83
C ALA A 11 42.87 -36.86 -18.25
N THR A 12 41.74 -37.57 -18.35
CA THR A 12 40.45 -36.94 -18.64
C THR A 12 39.99 -36.03 -17.50
N PHE A 13 40.20 -36.45 -16.23
CA PHE A 13 39.92 -35.62 -15.05
C PHE A 13 40.71 -34.32 -15.09
N LYS A 14 42.04 -34.37 -15.32
CA LYS A 14 42.88 -33.17 -15.45
C LYS A 14 42.42 -32.24 -16.58
N ARG A 15 41.98 -32.80 -17.71
CA ARG A 15 41.44 -32.02 -18.83
C ARG A 15 40.14 -31.31 -18.44
N LYS A 16 39.20 -32.00 -17.79
CA LYS A 16 37.96 -31.41 -17.28
C LYS A 16 38.24 -30.36 -16.21
N SER A 17 39.20 -30.62 -15.34
CA SER A 17 39.61 -29.71 -14.27
C SER A 17 40.15 -28.38 -14.80
N ARG A 18 41.02 -28.41 -15.83
CA ARG A 18 41.50 -27.19 -16.50
C ARG A 18 40.38 -26.42 -17.21
N LYS A 19 39.43 -27.14 -17.84
CA LYS A 19 38.27 -26.50 -18.47
C LYS A 19 37.40 -25.77 -17.44
N ALA A 20 37.13 -26.41 -16.30
CA ALA A 20 36.37 -25.79 -15.21
C ALA A 20 37.07 -24.51 -14.69
N LEU A 21 38.39 -24.57 -14.46
CA LEU A 21 39.17 -23.40 -14.06
C LEU A 21 39.07 -22.26 -15.09
N ALA A 22 39.19 -22.56 -16.39
CA ALA A 22 39.06 -21.56 -17.43
C ALA A 22 37.67 -20.92 -17.46
N ILE A 23 36.60 -21.71 -17.32
CA ILE A 23 35.22 -21.20 -17.26
C ILE A 23 35.02 -20.29 -16.05
N ILE A 24 35.50 -20.69 -14.87
CA ILE A 24 35.43 -19.87 -13.65
C ILE A 24 36.15 -18.54 -13.87
N CYS A 25 37.38 -18.55 -14.38
CA CYS A 25 38.13 -17.33 -14.64
C CYS A 25 37.44 -16.41 -15.67
N LEU A 26 36.83 -16.97 -16.72
CA LEU A 26 36.12 -16.19 -17.74
C LEU A 26 34.79 -15.59 -17.25
N ALA A 27 34.19 -16.16 -16.20
CA ALA A 27 32.94 -15.69 -15.61
C ALA A 27 33.15 -14.60 -14.53
N MET A 28 34.40 -14.33 -14.14
CA MET A 28 34.75 -13.39 -13.09
C MET A 28 35.28 -12.08 -13.67
N GLU A 29 35.06 -10.98 -12.94
CA GLU A 29 35.69 -9.70 -13.24
C GLU A 29 37.20 -9.74 -12.94
N ASP A 30 38.00 -9.01 -13.72
CA ASP A 30 39.48 -9.01 -13.65
C ASP A 30 40.01 -8.71 -12.23
N ALA A 31 39.30 -7.88 -11.46
CA ALA A 31 39.63 -7.54 -10.09
C ALA A 31 39.64 -8.76 -9.13
N GLN A 32 38.87 -9.80 -9.45
CA GLN A 32 38.70 -10.99 -8.61
C GLN A 32 39.61 -12.14 -9.04
N LEU A 33 40.25 -12.07 -10.22
CA LEU A 33 41.16 -13.09 -10.73
C LEU A 33 42.36 -13.40 -9.81
N PRO A 34 42.96 -12.44 -9.07
CA PRO A 34 44.06 -12.73 -8.15
C PRO A 34 43.71 -13.77 -7.08
N LEU A 35 42.43 -13.88 -6.69
CA LEU A 35 41.94 -14.83 -5.69
C LEU A 35 42.05 -16.28 -6.16
N VAL A 36 41.86 -16.51 -7.46
CA VAL A 36 41.79 -17.84 -8.09
C VAL A 36 43.07 -18.19 -8.86
N ARG A 37 43.89 -17.20 -9.22
CA ARG A 37 45.09 -17.39 -10.05
C ARG A 37 46.13 -18.35 -9.47
N SER A 38 46.23 -18.46 -8.15
CA SER A 38 47.15 -19.38 -7.46
C SER A 38 46.49 -20.69 -7.01
N ALA A 39 45.28 -20.98 -7.49
CA ALA A 39 44.55 -22.18 -7.12
C ALA A 39 45.01 -23.42 -7.91
N CYS A 40 45.11 -24.56 -7.22
CA CYS A 40 45.57 -25.82 -7.79
C CYS A 40 44.41 -26.82 -7.93
N GLY A 41 44.13 -27.26 -9.16
CA GLY A 41 43.00 -28.14 -9.46
C GLY A 41 41.68 -27.39 -9.65
N SER A 42 40.58 -28.11 -9.88
CA SER A 42 39.27 -27.51 -10.16
C SER A 42 38.46 -27.20 -8.90
N HIS A 43 38.81 -27.82 -7.78
CA HIS A 43 38.10 -27.64 -6.51
C HIS A 43 38.63 -26.42 -5.73
N ASP A 44 39.95 -26.23 -5.68
CA ASP A 44 40.59 -25.12 -4.96
C ASP A 44 40.11 -23.72 -5.40
N PRO A 45 39.93 -23.41 -6.70
CA PRO A 45 39.31 -22.16 -7.16
C PRO A 45 37.98 -21.87 -6.49
N TRP A 46 37.11 -22.89 -6.46
CA TRP A 46 35.76 -22.79 -5.94
C TRP A 46 35.77 -22.64 -4.42
N SER A 47 36.59 -23.43 -3.72
CA SER A 47 36.74 -23.32 -2.26
C SER A 47 37.28 -21.96 -1.82
N ARG A 48 38.17 -21.33 -2.61
CA ARG A 48 38.66 -19.98 -2.30
C ARG A 48 37.62 -18.91 -2.55
N LEU A 49 36.80 -19.07 -3.58
CA LEU A 49 35.66 -18.18 -3.83
C LEU A 49 34.64 -18.28 -2.70
N GLU A 50 34.24 -19.50 -2.33
CA GLU A 50 33.36 -19.75 -1.18
C GLU A 50 33.97 -19.15 0.09
N GLY A 51 35.24 -19.44 0.37
CA GLY A 51 35.95 -18.92 1.54
C GLY A 51 36.23 -17.42 1.51
N HIS A 52 36.03 -16.71 0.40
CA HIS A 52 36.21 -15.26 0.30
C HIS A 52 34.86 -14.52 0.37
N PHE A 53 33.90 -14.96 -0.43
CA PHE A 53 32.60 -14.30 -0.59
C PHE A 53 31.54 -14.85 0.35
N GLU A 54 31.53 -16.16 0.57
CA GLU A 54 30.63 -16.85 1.48
C GLU A 54 31.33 -17.14 2.82
N LYS A 55 32.15 -16.20 3.30
CA LYS A 55 32.79 -16.32 4.62
C LYS A 55 31.70 -16.50 5.68
N LYS A 56 31.54 -17.73 6.16
CA LYS A 56 30.67 -18.14 7.29
C LYS A 56 31.18 -17.62 8.65
N SER A 57 31.81 -16.45 8.63
CA SER A 57 32.38 -15.79 9.81
C SER A 57 31.28 -15.23 10.69
N LEU A 58 31.52 -15.20 12.00
CA LEU A 58 30.63 -14.56 12.96
C LEU A 58 30.38 -13.07 12.62
N ALA A 59 31.40 -12.38 12.09
CA ALA A 59 31.29 -10.99 11.67
C ALA A 59 30.26 -10.80 10.53
N ASN A 60 30.28 -11.66 9.51
CA ASN A 60 29.31 -11.61 8.41
C ASN A 60 27.90 -11.96 8.89
N LYS A 61 27.77 -13.00 9.74
CA LYS A 61 26.48 -13.35 10.36
C LYS A 61 25.90 -12.18 11.14
N LEU A 62 26.73 -11.51 11.96
CA LEU A 62 26.34 -10.32 12.72
C LEU A 62 25.99 -9.14 11.82
N PHE A 63 26.74 -8.91 10.74
CA PHE A 63 26.47 -7.84 9.78
C PHE A 63 25.09 -8.00 9.14
N PHE A 64 24.79 -9.20 8.63
CA PHE A 64 23.48 -9.47 8.01
C PHE A 64 22.35 -9.46 9.05
N ARG A 65 22.55 -10.05 10.24
CA ARG A 65 21.54 -10.00 11.32
C ARG A 65 21.23 -8.57 11.76
N ARG A 66 22.23 -7.70 11.89
CA ARG A 66 22.02 -6.28 12.20
C ARG A 66 21.18 -5.62 11.12
N ARG A 67 21.55 -5.75 9.85
CA ARG A 67 20.78 -5.16 8.74
C ARG A 67 19.36 -5.70 8.64
N PHE A 68 19.18 -6.98 8.95
CA PHE A 68 17.87 -7.63 8.98
C PHE A 68 16.96 -6.99 10.02
N PHE A 69 17.40 -6.87 11.26
CA PHE A 69 16.57 -6.27 12.34
C PHE A 69 16.47 -4.74 12.29
N THR A 70 17.33 -4.05 11.54
CA THR A 70 17.27 -2.59 11.36
C THR A 70 16.76 -2.19 9.98
N ALA A 71 16.16 -3.10 9.23
CA ALA A 71 15.52 -2.77 7.97
C ALA A 71 14.20 -2.08 8.28
N ASN A 72 14.17 -0.75 8.20
CA ASN A 72 12.96 0.05 8.39
C ASN A 72 12.63 0.80 7.10
N MET A 73 11.35 1.15 6.93
CA MET A 73 10.88 2.07 5.89
C MET A 73 10.54 3.44 6.49
N GLU A 74 10.72 4.50 5.70
CA GLU A 74 10.31 5.86 6.06
C GLU A 74 8.84 6.12 5.68
N GLU A 75 8.29 7.24 6.13
CA GLU A 75 6.93 7.64 5.76
C GLU A 75 6.87 8.02 4.27
N GLY A 76 6.00 7.34 3.52
CA GLY A 76 5.83 7.56 2.08
C GLY A 76 6.68 6.69 1.18
N ASP A 77 7.56 5.85 1.75
CA ASP A 77 8.30 4.83 0.99
C ASP A 77 7.35 3.77 0.41
N ASP A 78 7.77 3.16 -0.70
CA ASP A 78 7.03 2.06 -1.28
C ASP A 78 7.16 0.80 -0.43
N VAL A 79 6.01 0.23 -0.05
CA VAL A 79 5.91 -0.98 0.79
C VAL A 79 6.66 -2.17 0.20
N LEU A 80 6.84 -2.22 -1.12
CA LEU A 80 7.59 -3.30 -1.77
C LEU A 80 9.08 -3.27 -1.45
N GLU A 81 9.68 -2.10 -1.17
CA GLU A 81 11.09 -2.00 -0.84
C GLU A 81 11.48 -2.78 0.43
N PRO A 82 10.87 -2.54 1.62
CA PRO A 82 11.20 -3.28 2.82
C PRO A 82 10.89 -4.78 2.68
N ILE A 83 9.82 -5.16 1.99
CA ILE A 83 9.48 -6.57 1.71
C ILE A 83 10.63 -7.26 0.96
N ASN A 84 11.08 -6.67 -0.15
CA ASN A 84 12.15 -7.22 -0.97
C ASN A 84 13.47 -7.24 -0.20
N LYS A 85 13.79 -6.14 0.51
CA LYS A 85 15.02 -6.01 1.29
C LYS A 85 15.12 -7.07 2.38
N ILE A 86 14.05 -7.31 3.13
CA ILE A 86 13.99 -8.34 4.18
C ILE A 86 14.17 -9.73 3.56
N LYS A 87 13.50 -10.01 2.44
CA LYS A 87 13.63 -11.29 1.75
C LYS A 87 15.05 -11.55 1.24
N THR A 88 15.68 -10.55 0.62
CA THR A 88 17.08 -10.66 0.17
C THR A 88 18.04 -10.86 1.35
N LEU A 89 17.81 -10.18 2.48
CA LEU A 89 18.63 -10.37 3.69
C LEU A 89 18.45 -11.78 4.29
N ALA A 90 17.25 -12.35 4.21
CA ALA A 90 16.98 -13.72 4.63
C ALA A 90 17.73 -14.74 3.77
N GLU A 91 17.73 -14.56 2.45
CA GLU A 91 18.49 -15.39 1.51
C GLU A 91 20.01 -15.28 1.75
N GLN A 92 20.52 -14.07 2.03
CA GLN A 92 21.92 -13.86 2.40
C GLN A 92 22.28 -14.53 3.73
N LEU A 93 21.38 -14.50 4.71
CA LEU A 93 21.57 -15.19 5.99
C LEU A 93 21.59 -16.71 5.82
N ASP A 94 20.76 -17.26 4.95
CA ASP A 94 20.75 -18.68 4.62
C ASP A 94 22.06 -19.11 3.95
N ALA A 95 22.55 -18.33 2.98
CA ALA A 95 23.84 -18.58 2.31
C ALA A 95 25.03 -18.62 3.29
N VAL A 96 25.01 -17.82 4.35
CA VAL A 96 26.07 -17.80 5.38
C VAL A 96 25.85 -18.88 6.46
N GLY A 97 24.83 -19.73 6.32
CA GLY A 97 24.49 -20.79 7.26
C GLY A 97 23.93 -20.24 8.57
N ALA A 98 23.06 -19.24 8.47
CA ALA A 98 22.37 -18.57 9.58
C ALA A 98 20.88 -18.36 9.25
N SER A 99 20.23 -19.41 8.75
CA SER A 99 18.82 -19.43 8.33
C SER A 99 17.89 -18.74 9.34
N VAL A 100 16.87 -18.08 8.82
CA VAL A 100 15.88 -17.32 9.58
C VAL A 100 14.56 -18.09 9.56
N SER A 101 13.85 -18.15 10.69
CA SER A 101 12.53 -18.77 10.74
C SER A 101 11.49 -17.87 10.04
N GLU A 102 10.37 -18.46 9.62
CA GLU A 102 9.27 -17.67 9.05
C GLU A 102 8.72 -16.66 10.07
N ASP A 103 8.63 -17.05 11.35
CA ASP A 103 8.23 -16.16 12.44
C ASP A 103 9.14 -14.93 12.54
N ASP A 104 10.47 -15.13 12.50
CA ASP A 104 11.44 -14.03 12.54
C ASP A 104 11.29 -13.10 11.32
N LEU A 105 10.94 -13.64 10.15
CA LEU A 105 10.67 -12.84 8.94
C LEU A 105 9.44 -11.98 9.12
N VAL A 106 8.35 -12.56 9.62
CA VAL A 106 7.10 -11.85 9.86
C VAL A 106 7.28 -10.78 10.94
N ILE A 107 7.93 -11.10 12.06
CA ILE A 107 8.21 -10.15 13.14
C ILE A 107 9.04 -8.98 12.61
N THR A 108 10.07 -9.27 11.81
CA THR A 108 10.94 -8.24 11.26
C THR A 108 10.21 -7.37 10.24
N LEU A 109 9.35 -7.95 9.41
CA LEU A 109 8.53 -7.19 8.48
C LEU A 109 7.56 -6.26 9.22
N LEU A 110 6.86 -6.74 10.25
CA LEU A 110 5.96 -5.90 11.04
C LEU A 110 6.71 -4.79 11.77
N ALA A 111 7.91 -5.08 12.30
CA ALA A 111 8.77 -4.09 12.95
C ALA A 111 9.38 -3.07 11.98
N SER A 112 9.50 -3.41 10.69
CA SER A 112 10.07 -2.52 9.65
C SER A 112 9.13 -1.41 9.21
N LEU A 113 7.83 -1.56 9.45
CA LEU A 113 6.80 -0.65 8.92
C LEU A 113 6.84 0.69 9.65
N SER A 114 6.50 1.75 8.92
CA SER A 114 6.33 3.09 9.51
C SER A 114 5.09 3.14 10.42
N GLU A 115 5.07 4.13 11.33
CA GLU A 115 4.00 4.31 12.32
C GLU A 115 2.61 4.43 11.68
N SER A 116 2.56 4.94 10.45
CA SER A 116 1.33 5.02 9.65
C SER A 116 0.61 3.67 9.52
N TYR A 117 1.31 2.53 9.50
CA TYR A 117 0.72 1.18 9.41
C TYR A 117 0.31 0.59 10.76
N GLY A 118 0.40 1.35 11.86
CA GLY A 118 0.13 0.87 13.23
C GLY A 118 -1.21 0.14 13.38
N PHE A 119 -2.29 0.62 12.76
CA PHE A 119 -3.60 -0.05 12.81
C PHE A 119 -3.57 -1.46 12.18
N LEU A 120 -2.86 -1.63 11.07
CA LEU A 120 -2.69 -2.93 10.42
C LEU A 120 -1.89 -3.87 11.33
N ILE A 121 -0.82 -3.37 11.94
CA ILE A 121 0.01 -4.14 12.87
C ILE A 121 -0.83 -4.64 14.03
N THR A 122 -1.56 -3.77 14.73
CA THR A 122 -2.44 -4.16 15.85
C THR A 122 -3.51 -5.17 15.43
N SER A 123 -4.09 -5.00 14.23
CA SER A 123 -5.05 -5.97 13.70
C SER A 123 -4.42 -7.35 13.47
N LEU A 124 -3.20 -7.41 12.96
CA LEU A 124 -2.46 -8.65 12.74
C LEU A 124 -2.02 -9.30 14.06
N GLU A 125 -1.60 -8.50 15.04
CA GLU A 125 -1.25 -8.99 16.39
C GLU A 125 -2.44 -9.62 17.12
N SER A 126 -3.65 -9.07 16.92
CA SER A 126 -4.88 -9.59 17.53
C SER A 126 -5.42 -10.87 16.86
N SER A 127 -4.89 -11.25 15.70
CA SER A 127 -5.30 -12.47 14.99
C SER A 127 -4.82 -13.70 15.74
N ALA A 128 -5.75 -14.60 16.12
CA ALA A 128 -5.45 -15.87 16.77
C ALA A 128 -4.74 -16.90 15.86
N ASN A 129 -4.49 -16.56 14.58
CA ASN A 129 -3.87 -17.44 13.60
C ASN A 129 -2.36 -17.19 13.50
N SER A 130 -1.57 -18.25 13.29
CA SER A 130 -0.17 -18.13 12.90
C SER A 130 -0.05 -17.29 11.62
N LEU A 131 0.60 -16.13 11.72
CA LEU A 131 0.82 -15.24 10.60
C LEU A 131 1.89 -15.84 9.70
N SER A 132 1.54 -16.20 8.47
CA SER A 132 2.52 -16.58 7.45
C SER A 132 3.01 -15.36 6.70
N TRP A 133 4.21 -15.46 6.11
CA TRP A 133 4.80 -14.40 5.30
C TRP A 133 3.85 -13.95 4.17
N GLU A 134 3.19 -14.90 3.51
CA GLU A 134 2.26 -14.65 2.42
C GLU A 134 1.02 -13.87 2.86
N ILE A 135 0.45 -14.21 4.02
CA ILE A 135 -0.72 -13.51 4.55
C ILE A 135 -0.36 -12.07 4.90
N VAL A 136 0.77 -11.85 5.57
CA VAL A 136 1.19 -10.51 6.01
C VAL A 136 1.50 -9.64 4.80
N THR A 137 2.28 -10.13 3.84
CA THR A 137 2.61 -9.38 2.62
C THR A 137 1.36 -9.05 1.80
N SER A 138 0.42 -9.99 1.64
CA SER A 138 -0.85 -9.75 0.95
C SER A 138 -1.69 -8.65 1.62
N ARG A 139 -1.82 -8.71 2.95
CA ARG A 139 -2.55 -7.69 3.72
C ARG A 139 -1.89 -6.32 3.64
N LEU A 140 -0.56 -6.30 3.71
CA LEU A 140 0.22 -5.08 3.65
C LEU A 140 0.12 -4.39 2.28
N LEU A 141 0.20 -5.17 1.19
CA LEU A 141 0.01 -4.64 -0.17
C LEU A 141 -1.42 -4.15 -0.42
N HIS A 142 -2.43 -4.83 0.16
CA HIS A 142 -3.81 -4.37 0.05
C HIS A 142 -4.04 -3.04 0.78
N GLU A 143 -3.48 -2.88 1.97
CA GLU A 143 -3.56 -1.62 2.72
C GLU A 143 -2.80 -0.49 2.01
N ASP A 144 -1.63 -0.78 1.43
CA ASP A 144 -0.88 0.18 0.63
C ASP A 144 -1.67 0.68 -0.59
N LEU A 145 -2.31 -0.23 -1.33
CA LEU A 145 -3.17 0.13 -2.46
C LEU A 145 -4.33 1.03 -2.02
N LYS A 146 -5.01 0.67 -0.93
CA LYS A 146 -6.11 1.45 -0.37
C LYS A 146 -5.68 2.86 0.03
N ARG A 147 -4.48 3.03 0.58
CA ARG A 147 -3.90 4.34 0.93
C ARG A 147 -3.58 5.16 -0.31
N LYS A 148 -2.97 4.54 -1.32
CA LYS A 148 -2.71 5.19 -2.62
C LYS A 148 -4.01 5.68 -3.26
N GLU A 149 -5.09 4.90 -3.20
CA GLU A 149 -6.42 5.33 -3.67
C GLU A 149 -7.05 6.46 -2.83
N GLN A 150 -6.84 6.46 -1.51
CA GLN A 150 -7.36 7.50 -0.62
C GLN A 150 -6.61 8.83 -0.79
N GLY A 151 -5.28 8.80 -0.96
CA GLY A 151 -4.50 9.99 -1.28
C GLY A 151 -4.91 10.65 -2.61
N VAL A 152 -5.30 9.84 -3.60
CA VAL A 152 -5.86 10.35 -4.86
C VAL A 152 -7.24 10.98 -4.66
N LYS A 153 -8.09 10.41 -3.79
CA LYS A 153 -9.41 10.97 -3.45
C LYS A 153 -9.28 12.27 -2.66
N GLU A 154 -8.33 12.40 -1.75
CA GLU A 154 -8.08 13.64 -1.00
C GLU A 154 -7.51 14.75 -1.88
N ALA A 155 -6.61 14.42 -2.81
CA ALA A 155 -6.12 15.37 -3.82
C ALA A 155 -7.21 15.82 -4.80
N ALA A 156 -8.16 14.94 -5.15
CA ALA A 156 -9.31 15.28 -5.98
C ALA A 156 -10.46 15.97 -5.20
N ASN A 157 -10.56 15.76 -3.89
CA ASN A 157 -11.62 16.25 -3.01
C ASN A 157 -11.19 17.42 -2.12
N GLY A 158 -10.16 18.17 -2.52
CA GLY A 158 -9.80 19.47 -1.94
C GLY A 158 -10.90 20.55 -2.04
N GLN A 159 -12.09 20.19 -2.53
CA GLN A 159 -13.34 20.93 -2.32
C GLN A 159 -14.22 20.14 -1.34
N GLY A 160 -14.22 20.58 -0.09
CA GLY A 160 -14.74 19.85 1.06
C GLY A 160 -16.10 19.19 0.86
N GLN A 161 -16.14 17.88 1.07
CA GLN A 161 -17.37 17.18 1.40
C GLN A 161 -17.46 17.01 2.92
N ALA A 162 -17.98 18.05 3.57
CA ALA A 162 -18.57 17.91 4.87
C ALA A 162 -19.72 16.90 4.76
N PHE A 163 -19.65 15.81 5.53
CA PHE A 163 -20.71 14.83 5.66
C PHE A 163 -21.97 15.56 6.18
N VAL A 164 -22.91 15.88 5.28
CA VAL A 164 -24.22 16.40 5.66
C VAL A 164 -25.04 15.22 6.19
N THR A 165 -25.04 15.06 7.51
CA THR A 165 -26.02 14.23 8.19
C THR A 165 -27.39 14.86 7.95
N GLN A 166 -28.22 14.23 7.11
CA GLN A 166 -29.59 14.67 6.88
C GLN A 166 -30.42 14.26 8.11
N ASP A 167 -30.51 15.18 9.07
CA ASP A 167 -31.27 14.98 10.31
C ASP A 167 -32.77 15.08 10.00
N THR A 168 -33.36 13.96 9.56
CA THR A 168 -34.82 13.79 9.56
C THR A 168 -35.27 13.60 11.00
N GLY A 169 -35.76 14.69 11.57
CA GLY A 169 -36.05 14.79 13.00
C GLY A 169 -36.88 13.65 13.57
N ARG A 170 -36.48 13.19 14.75
CA ARG A 170 -37.37 12.62 15.75
C ARG A 170 -36.97 13.08 17.14
N ASN A 171 -38.01 13.53 17.83
CA ASN A 171 -38.04 14.14 19.15
C ASN A 171 -37.85 13.06 20.24
N THR A 172 -36.75 13.08 20.99
CA THR A 172 -36.65 12.47 22.33
C THR A 172 -35.68 13.28 23.17
N GLY A 173 -36.16 13.77 24.32
CA GLY A 173 -35.52 14.80 25.10
C GLY A 173 -34.36 14.37 26.00
N LEU A 174 -34.04 15.31 26.90
CA LEU A 174 -33.17 15.24 28.07
C LEU A 174 -31.67 15.48 27.81
N GLN A 175 -31.23 16.74 27.93
CA GLN A 175 -30.59 17.27 29.14
C GLN A 175 -29.95 18.63 28.85
N ALA A 176 -30.34 19.64 29.62
CA ALA A 176 -29.69 20.94 29.64
C ALA A 176 -28.50 20.91 30.62
N PRO A 177 -27.43 21.67 30.36
CA PRO A 177 -26.68 22.31 31.42
C PRO A 177 -26.85 23.83 31.40
N ALA A 178 -26.55 24.38 32.57
CA ALA A 178 -26.89 25.70 33.05
C ALA A 178 -26.34 26.89 32.25
N ARG A 179 -27.24 27.87 32.08
CA ARG A 179 -27.06 29.34 32.17
C ARG A 179 -25.64 29.89 32.02
N THR A 180 -25.44 30.67 30.96
CA THR A 180 -24.73 31.95 31.07
C THR A 180 -25.55 33.02 30.37
N SER A 181 -25.84 34.07 31.14
CA SER A 181 -26.47 35.29 30.66
C SER A 181 -25.54 36.00 29.69
N ASN A 182 -25.99 36.25 28.47
CA ASN A 182 -25.75 37.48 27.69
C ASN A 182 -26.19 37.24 26.24
N ALA A 183 -27.49 37.42 25.99
CA ALA A 183 -28.01 37.55 24.63
C ALA A 183 -28.04 39.05 24.28
N PHE A 184 -27.16 39.46 23.36
CA PHE A 184 -26.97 40.85 22.90
C PHE A 184 -27.86 41.11 21.66
N HIS A 185 -28.76 42.11 21.68
CA HIS A 185 -29.87 42.24 20.72
C HIS A 185 -30.01 43.65 20.11
N SER A 186 -30.25 43.71 18.81
CA SER A 186 -30.51 44.94 18.04
C SER A 186 -31.92 45.55 18.27
N CYS A 187 -32.67 45.09 19.26
CA CYS A 187 -34.01 45.59 19.62
C CYS A 187 -34.10 46.20 21.03
N GLY A 188 -32.98 46.26 21.77
CA GLY A 188 -32.89 46.94 23.08
C GLY A 188 -33.51 46.22 24.28
N GLU A 189 -34.18 45.07 24.10
CA GLU A 189 -34.80 44.32 25.20
C GLU A 189 -34.06 43.00 25.49
N HIS A 190 -33.77 42.75 26.77
CA HIS A 190 -33.14 41.52 27.24
C HIS A 190 -34.17 40.39 27.45
N GLY A 191 -33.72 39.13 27.44
CA GLY A 191 -34.52 37.97 27.86
C GLY A 191 -34.87 36.96 26.76
N HIS A 192 -34.46 37.18 25.52
CA HIS A 192 -34.60 36.23 24.42
C HIS A 192 -33.29 36.17 23.62
N TRP A 193 -33.15 35.26 22.65
CA TRP A 193 -32.00 35.18 21.72
C TRP A 193 -32.34 35.83 20.38
N ILE A 194 -31.34 36.34 19.62
CA ILE A 194 -31.58 37.16 18.41
C ILE A 194 -32.47 36.40 17.41
N ALA A 195 -32.27 35.08 17.32
CA ALA A 195 -33.06 34.17 16.49
C ALA A 195 -34.55 34.10 16.88
N LYS A 196 -34.88 34.39 18.15
CA LYS A 196 -36.24 34.38 18.72
C LYS A 196 -36.75 35.79 19.04
N CYS A 197 -36.19 36.83 18.40
CA CYS A 197 -36.62 38.20 18.60
C CYS A 197 -38.03 38.44 18.02
N PRO A 198 -39.02 38.84 18.85
CA PRO A 198 -40.38 39.07 18.37
C PRO A 198 -40.46 40.14 17.27
N ALA A 199 -39.64 41.20 17.38
CA ALA A 199 -39.58 42.27 16.38
C ALA A 199 -39.09 41.74 15.02
N ARG A 200 -38.06 40.90 15.02
CA ARG A 200 -37.47 40.31 13.81
C ARG A 200 -38.38 39.28 13.15
N ILE A 201 -39.10 38.50 13.96
CA ILE A 201 -40.09 37.53 13.47
C ILE A 201 -41.25 38.26 12.78
N ARG A 202 -41.75 39.38 13.34
CA ARG A 202 -42.80 40.19 12.70
C ARG A 202 -42.33 40.81 11.38
N GLU A 203 -41.10 41.32 11.35
CA GLU A 203 -40.53 41.90 10.13
C GLU A 203 -40.41 40.86 9.01
N ASN A 204 -39.94 39.65 9.34
CA ASN A 204 -39.82 38.56 8.37
C ASN A 204 -41.19 38.06 7.88
N ALA A 205 -42.20 38.03 8.75
CA ALA A 205 -43.57 37.69 8.38
C ALA A 205 -44.17 38.73 7.40
N GLY A 206 -43.81 40.01 7.55
CA GLY A 206 -44.19 41.07 6.60
C GLY A 206 -43.55 40.88 5.21
N ARG A 207 -42.27 40.51 5.16
CA ARG A 207 -41.53 40.28 3.89
C ARG A 207 -42.07 39.06 3.12
N GLN A 208 -42.41 37.98 3.80
CA GLN A 208 -43.02 36.81 3.14
C GLN A 208 -44.42 37.09 2.58
N ARG A 209 -45.20 37.97 3.20
CA ARG A 209 -46.54 38.34 2.73
C ARG A 209 -46.49 39.19 1.46
N SER A 210 -45.46 40.05 1.32
CA SER A 210 -45.22 40.86 0.12
C SER A 210 -44.80 40.04 -1.11
N GLN A 211 -44.15 38.88 -0.94
CA GLN A 211 -43.76 38.06 -2.09
C GLN A 211 -44.93 37.26 -2.70
N ARG A 212 -46.03 37.05 -1.95
CA ARG A 212 -47.21 36.32 -2.44
C ARG A 212 -48.17 37.16 -3.30
N SER A 213 -48.08 38.48 -3.27
CA SER A 213 -48.97 39.36 -4.04
C SER A 213 -48.59 39.54 -5.51
N ASN A 214 -47.39 39.10 -5.93
CA ASN A 214 -46.86 39.37 -7.27
C ASN A 214 -46.93 38.18 -8.25
N ARG A 215 -47.79 37.18 -8.01
CA ARG A 215 -47.93 36.04 -8.94
C ARG A 215 -49.37 35.90 -9.45
N ALA A 216 -49.71 36.70 -10.46
CA ALA A 216 -50.92 36.55 -11.28
C ALA A 216 -50.56 36.23 -12.74
N GLN A 217 -50.96 35.01 -13.13
CA GLN A 217 -51.41 34.51 -14.43
C GLN A 217 -50.93 35.13 -15.77
N SER A 218 -50.41 34.25 -16.63
CA SER A 218 -50.82 34.20 -18.04
C SER A 218 -51.13 32.74 -18.37
N ASN A 219 -52.36 32.47 -18.78
CA ASN A 219 -52.88 31.15 -19.13
C ASN A 219 -53.20 31.11 -20.62
N ASN A 220 -53.09 29.89 -21.17
CA ASN A 220 -53.69 29.34 -22.38
C ASN A 220 -52.97 29.57 -23.72
N ASP A 221 -52.55 28.46 -24.35
CA ASP A 221 -53.30 27.99 -25.52
C ASP A 221 -53.23 26.46 -25.68
N GLN A 222 -54.43 25.88 -25.91
CA GLN A 222 -54.71 24.53 -26.41
C GLN A 222 -53.97 24.31 -27.74
N GLY A 223 -53.46 23.13 -28.14
CA GLY A 223 -53.86 21.75 -27.91
C GLY A 223 -53.89 21.09 -29.30
N ASP A 224 -53.32 19.90 -29.49
CA ASP A 224 -53.91 18.90 -30.40
C ASP A 224 -53.21 17.54 -30.32
N TYR A 225 -54.03 16.49 -30.39
CA TYR A 225 -53.67 15.08 -30.38
C TYR A 225 -53.41 14.59 -31.82
N LEU A 226 -52.52 13.59 -32.02
CA LEU A 226 -52.75 12.39 -32.85
C LEU A 226 -51.45 11.58 -33.10
N PHE A 227 -51.38 10.45 -32.39
CA PHE A 227 -51.08 9.07 -32.86
C PHE A 227 -50.45 8.84 -34.24
N TRP A 228 -49.35 8.08 -34.30
CA TRP A 228 -49.19 6.92 -35.23
C TRP A 228 -48.19 5.89 -34.67
N LEU A 229 -48.54 4.62 -34.91
CA LEU A 229 -47.86 3.36 -34.58
C LEU A 229 -46.50 3.15 -35.28
N GLU A 230 -45.63 2.42 -34.57
CA GLU A 230 -44.95 1.18 -34.98
C GLU A 230 -44.35 1.07 -36.40
N ARG A 231 -43.01 0.91 -36.49
CA ARG A 231 -42.42 -0.09 -37.39
C ARG A 231 -41.03 -0.53 -36.97
N SER A 232 -40.85 -1.83 -37.12
CA SER A 232 -39.78 -2.69 -36.68
C SER A 232 -38.56 -2.74 -37.61
N HIS A 233 -37.45 -3.23 -37.04
CA HIS A 233 -36.30 -3.91 -37.66
C HIS A 233 -35.41 -3.15 -38.68
N ALA A 234 -34.10 -3.07 -38.37
CA ALA A 234 -33.06 -3.82 -39.10
C ALA A 234 -31.66 -3.61 -38.48
N VAL A 235 -30.99 -4.73 -38.18
CA VAL A 235 -29.54 -4.85 -38.01
C VAL A 235 -28.91 -4.95 -39.41
N PRO A 236 -27.67 -4.47 -39.60
CA PRO A 236 -26.72 -5.29 -40.33
C PRO A 236 -25.36 -5.43 -39.62
N SER A 237 -24.86 -6.65 -39.70
CA SER A 237 -23.55 -7.13 -39.31
C SER A 237 -22.50 -6.84 -40.39
N GLN A 238 -21.23 -6.81 -39.93
CA GLN A 238 -19.97 -7.11 -40.64
C GLN A 238 -19.51 -6.15 -41.75
N ASP A 239 -18.30 -5.58 -41.60
CA ASP A 239 -17.11 -6.12 -42.26
C ASP A 239 -15.80 -5.41 -41.90
N ALA A 240 -14.73 -6.18 -42.05
CA ALA A 240 -13.34 -5.90 -41.73
C ALA A 240 -12.60 -5.03 -42.76
N CYS A 241 -11.57 -4.32 -42.30
CA CYS A 241 -10.38 -3.84 -43.03
C CYS A 241 -9.41 -3.28 -41.97
N GLY A 242 -8.11 -3.52 -41.96
CA GLY A 242 -7.20 -4.23 -42.85
C GLY A 242 -5.81 -4.19 -42.21
#